data_AF-A0A076N2S3-F1
#
_entry.id   AF-A0A076N2S3-F1
#
_cell.length_a   1.000
_cell.length_b   1.000
_cell.length_c   1.000
_cell.angle_alpha   90.00
_cell.angle_beta   90.00
_cell.angle_gamma   90.00
#
_symmetry.space_group_name_H-M   'P 1'
#
loop_
_entity.id
_entity.type
_entity.pdbx_description
1 polymer ?
#
loop_
_entity_poly.entity_id
_entity_poly.type
_entity_poly.pdbx_seq_one_letter_code
_entity_poly.pdbx_strand_id
1 'polypeptide(L)' 'MAARDEWSISCRDLAGRRRDLTVFVSSGRVVLVAPPGEAAVLEPLDVGRLRAALRDAVVVVGERSQ' A
#
# COMPACT_ATOMS: atom_id res chain seq x y z
N MET A 1 6.15 11.00 12.91
CA MET A 1 6.76 11.21 11.59
C MET A 1 6.56 9.93 10.80
N ALA A 2 5.49 9.84 10.01
CA ALA A 2 5.31 8.69 9.13
C ALA A 2 6.47 8.71 8.13
N ALA A 3 7.14 7.57 7.95
CA ALA A 3 8.13 7.44 6.90
C ALA A 3 7.47 7.90 5.59
N ARG A 4 8.09 8.84 4.84
CA ARG A 4 7.57 9.34 3.54
C ARG A 4 7.44 8.24 2.49
N ASP A 5 7.84 7.03 2.83
CA ASP A 5 7.97 5.86 1.99
C ASP A 5 7.02 4.74 2.41
N GLU A 6 6.06 5.00 3.30
CA GLU A 6 5.07 4.02 3.77
C GLU A 6 3.65 4.62 3.76
N TRP A 7 2.72 3.87 3.16
CA TRP A 7 1.31 4.22 3.03
C TRP A 7 0.45 3.07 3.58
N SER A 8 -0.56 3.41 4.36
CA SER A 8 -1.57 2.46 4.84
C SER A 8 -2.89 2.72 4.11
N ILE A 9 -3.43 1.69 3.48
CA ILE A 9 -4.70 1.72 2.75
C ILE A 9 -5.68 0.84 3.50
N SER A 10 -6.71 1.45 4.07
CA SER A 10 -7.78 0.67 4.69
C SER A 10 -8.52 -0.17 3.65
N CYS A 11 -8.79 -1.41 4.01
CA CYS A 11 -9.47 -2.40 3.21
C CYS A 11 -10.32 -3.30 4.13
N ARG A 12 -10.92 -4.34 3.56
CA ARG A 12 -11.58 -5.40 4.32
C ARG A 12 -10.93 -6.74 4.05
N ASP A 13 -11.14 -7.68 4.94
CA ASP A 13 -10.88 -9.09 4.65
C ASP A 13 -12.14 -9.77 4.07
N LEU A 14 -12.04 -11.07 3.76
CA LEU A 14 -13.17 -11.88 3.28
C LEU A 14 -14.31 -12.01 4.31
N ALA A 15 -14.02 -11.78 5.59
CA ALA A 15 -15.03 -11.73 6.65
C ALA A 15 -15.62 -10.33 6.85
N GLY A 16 -15.27 -9.36 6.00
CA GLY A 16 -15.77 -7.99 6.04
C GLY A 16 -15.17 -7.12 7.15
N ARG A 17 -14.22 -7.64 7.94
CA ARG A 17 -13.61 -6.86 9.02
C ARG A 17 -12.63 -5.86 8.42
N ARG A 18 -12.56 -4.69 9.06
CA ARG A 18 -11.67 -3.62 8.63
C ARG A 18 -10.22 -4.01 8.93
N ARG A 19 -9.39 -3.93 7.91
CA ARG A 19 -7.95 -4.20 7.94
C ARG A 19 -7.22 -3.10 7.16
N ASP A 20 -5.91 -3.15 7.15
CA ASP A 20 -5.08 -2.24 6.38
C ASP A 20 -4.09 -3.03 5.51
N LEU A 21 -3.93 -2.56 4.28
CA LEU A 21 -2.88 -2.98 3.36
C LEU A 21 -1.77 -1.93 3.41
N THR A 22 -0.54 -2.37 3.64
CA THR A 22 0.61 -1.47 3.70
C THR A 22 1.36 -1.49 2.38
N VAL A 23 1.70 -0.32 1.86
CA VAL A 23 2.63 -0.14 0.75
C VAL A 23 3.86 0.55 1.31
N PHE A 24 5.05 0.08 0.98
CA PHE A 24 6.26 0.82 1.31
C PHE A 24 7.37 0.64 0.28
N VAL A 25 8.36 1.52 0.29
CA VAL A 25 9.56 1.39 -0.53
C VAL A 25 10.68 0.73 0.26
N SER A 26 11.31 -0.29 -0.33
CA SER A 26 12.48 -0.95 0.24
C SER A 26 13.45 -1.34 -0.86
N SER A 27 14.72 -0.96 -0.70
CA SER A 27 15.81 -1.33 -1.62
C SER A 27 15.49 -1.07 -3.11
N GLY A 28 14.89 0.09 -3.41
CA GLY A 28 14.52 0.47 -4.79
C GLY A 28 13.33 -0.31 -5.36
N ARG A 29 12.52 -0.94 -4.51
CA ARG A 29 11.33 -1.71 -4.90
C ARG A 29 10.13 -1.22 -4.12
N VAL A 30 8.96 -1.29 -4.75
CA VAL A 30 7.66 -1.10 -4.08
C VAL A 30 7.23 -2.44 -3.50
N VAL A 31 6.95 -2.48 -2.21
CA VAL A 31 6.50 -3.67 -1.47
C VAL A 31 5.07 -3.45 -1.01
N LEU A 32 4.23 -4.46 -1.20
CA LEU A 32 2.86 -4.49 -0.72
C LEU A 32 2.73 -5.61 0.32
N VAL A 33 2.19 -5.27 1.49
CA VAL A 33 1.90 -6.22 2.55
C VAL A 33 0.39 -6.24 2.76
N ALA A 34 -0.21 -7.36 2.36
CA ALA A 34 -1.60 -7.65 2.70
C ALA A 34 -1.73 -7.97 4.20
N PRO A 35 -2.93 -7.81 4.79
CA PRO A 35 -3.21 -8.27 6.14
C PRO A 35 -2.76 -9.74 6.34
N PRO A 36 -2.18 -10.10 7.48
CA PRO A 36 -1.65 -11.44 7.70
C PRO A 36 -2.77 -12.50 7.64
N GLY A 37 -2.53 -13.55 6.86
CA GLY A 37 -3.38 -14.75 6.81
C GLY A 37 -4.65 -14.63 5.96
N GLU A 38 -4.90 -13.48 5.31
CA GLU A 38 -6.17 -13.22 4.62
C GLU A 38 -5.99 -12.41 3.33
N ALA A 39 -6.95 -12.54 2.41
CA ALA A 39 -7.00 -11.71 1.20
C ALA A 39 -7.51 -10.31 1.54
N ALA A 40 -6.83 -9.28 1.05
CA ALA A 40 -7.34 -7.91 1.07
C ALA A 40 -8.42 -7.74 0.00
N VAL A 41 -9.62 -7.40 0.42
CA VAL A 41 -10.75 -7.01 -0.41
C VAL A 41 -10.79 -5.49 -0.46
N LEU A 42 -10.68 -4.93 -1.66
CA LEU A 42 -10.72 -3.49 -1.89
C LEU A 42 -12.04 -3.10 -2.55
N GLU A 43 -12.76 -2.15 -1.94
CA GLU A 43 -13.88 -1.49 -2.58
C GLU A 43 -13.37 -0.46 -3.62
N PRO A 44 -14.21 0.04 -4.55
CA PRO A 44 -13.75 0.93 -5.61
C PRO A 44 -12.93 2.15 -5.13
N LEU A 45 -13.28 2.72 -3.97
CA LEU A 45 -12.54 3.82 -3.37
C LEU A 45 -11.16 3.38 -2.85
N ASP A 46 -11.07 2.20 -2.26
CA ASP A 46 -9.83 1.65 -1.73
C ASP A 46 -8.85 1.31 -2.87
N VAL A 47 -9.36 0.82 -4.00
CA VAL A 47 -8.57 0.66 -5.24
C VAL A 47 -8.05 2.01 -5.71
N GLY A 48 -8.86 3.06 -5.66
CA GLY A 48 -8.44 4.42 -5.98
C GLY A 48 -7.29 4.92 -5.10
N ARG A 49 -7.38 4.66 -3.79
CA ARG A 49 -6.34 4.99 -2.81
C ARG A 49 -5.06 4.19 -3.02
N LEU A 50 -5.18 2.88 -3.28
CA LEU A 50 -4.04 2.04 -3.60
C LEU A 50 -3.32 2.53 -4.86
N ARG A 51 -4.06 2.92 -5.90
CA ARG A 51 -3.45 3.50 -7.11
C ARG A 51 -2.64 4.76 -6.82
N ALA A 52 -3.16 5.65 -5.97
CA ALA A 52 -2.44 6.86 -5.56
C ALA A 52 -1.16 6.52 -4.79
N ALA A 53 -1.25 5.63 -3.80
CA ALA A 53 -0.10 5.19 -3.02
C ALA A 53 0.99 4.53 -3.88
N LEU A 54 0.61 3.66 -4.84
CA LEU A 54 1.56 3.04 -5.76
C LEU A 54 2.24 4.04 -6.69
N ARG A 55 1.50 5.07 -7.13
CA ARG A 55 2.06 6.16 -7.92
C ARG A 55 3.09 6.96 -7.12
N ASP A 56 2.80 7.27 -5.87
CA ASP A 56 3.74 8.01 -5.02
C ASP A 56 4.98 7.15 -4.72
N ALA A 57 4.78 5.86 -4.44
CA ALA A 57 5.87 4.91 -4.16
C ALA A 57 6.84 4.76 -5.34
N VAL A 58 6.36 4.69 -6.59
CA VAL A 58 7.25 4.56 -7.75
C VAL A 58 8.06 5.84 -8.01
N VAL A 59 7.50 7.02 -7.71
CA VAL A 59 8.25 8.28 -7.77
C VAL A 59 9.41 8.26 -6.79
N VAL A 60 9.15 7.85 -5.53
CA VAL A 60 10.19 7.70 -4.50
C VAL A 60 11.29 6.72 -4.92
N VAL A 61 10.92 5.59 -5.55
CA VAL A 61 11.90 4.62 -6.08
C VAL A 61 12.77 5.25 -7.17
N GLY A 62 12.18 6.00 -8.10
CA GLY A 62 12.90 6.68 -9.19
C GLY A 62 13.85 7.78 -8.69
N GLU A 63 13.47 8.50 -7.63
CA GLU A 63 14.33 9.50 -6.98
C GLU A 63 15.54 8.87 -6.27
N ARG A 64 15.39 7.67 -5.70
CA ARG A 64 16.45 6.96 -4.98
C ARG A 64 17.39 6.13 -5.86
N SER A 65 17.05 5.98 -7.15
CA SER A 65 17.83 5.21 -8.12
C SER A 65 18.83 6.08 -8.92
N GLN A 66 18.85 7.38 -8.65
CA GLN A 66 19.75 8.38 -9.23
C GLN A 66 20.86 8.72 -8.24
#